data_AF-A0AAE1Q813-F1
#
_entry.id   AF-A0AAE1Q813-F1
#
_cell.length_a   1.000
_cell.length_b   1.000
_cell.length_c   1.000
_cell.angle_alpha   90.00
_cell.angle_beta   90.00
_cell.angle_gamma   90.00
#
_symmetry.space_group_name_H-M   'P 1'
#
loop_
_entity.id
_entity.type
_entity.pdbx_description
1 polymer ?
#
loop_
_entity_poly.entity_id
_entity_poly.type
_entity_poly.pdbx_seq_one_letter_code
_entity_poly.pdbx_strand_id
1 'polypeptide(L)'
;MIREGHVSLQSFLLGLGILSYYIVACASWSSGLGVVSQWLAIRPWAFCLAFYVAVNVIIALVFRGAEWQIAVRGCFLGSACGVGVMVSALPDESYNVFGWYMVVLTIFHYSEYLTTAIGNPKTLSLDSYLLNHSLAYGIAAATSWHLTPSNGGGHN
;
A
#
# COMPACT_ATOMS: atom_id res chain seq x y z
N MET A 1 15.72 9.58 17.13
CA MET A 1 14.28 9.64 17.48
C MET A 1 13.50 10.59 16.57
N ILE A 2 13.85 11.88 16.46
CA ILE A 2 13.39 12.72 15.33
C ILE A 2 13.80 12.10 13.99
N ARG A 3 15.01 11.53 13.92
CA ARG A 3 15.51 10.79 12.74
C ARG A 3 14.63 9.60 12.33
N GLU A 4 14.08 8.83 13.27
CA GLU A 4 13.21 7.68 12.95
C GLU A 4 11.87 8.13 12.35
N GLY A 5 11.29 9.21 12.87
CA GLY A 5 10.10 9.84 12.31
C GLY A 5 10.34 10.43 10.91
N HIS A 6 11.52 11.01 10.68
CA HIS A 6 11.89 11.45 9.32
C HIS A 6 12.06 10.28 8.36
N VAL A 7 12.72 9.20 8.78
CA VAL A 7 12.90 7.99 7.95
C VAL A 7 11.56 7.35 7.61
N SER A 8 10.63 7.25 8.58
CA SER A 8 9.30 6.71 8.31
C SER A 8 8.50 7.62 7.38
N LEU A 9 8.57 8.95 7.54
CA LEU A 9 7.89 9.91 6.68
C LEU A 9 8.43 9.86 5.25
N GLN A 10 9.75 9.87 5.08
CA GLN A 10 10.38 9.74 3.77
C GLN A 10 9.98 8.43 3.09
N SER A 11 9.98 7.32 3.84
CA SER A 11 9.62 6.01 3.29
C SER A 11 8.13 5.90 2.94
N PHE A 12 7.26 6.51 3.74
CA PHE A 12 5.83 6.60 3.43
C PHE A 12 5.57 7.39 2.15
N LEU A 13 6.22 8.56 2.00
CA LEU A 13 6.11 9.38 0.79
C LEU A 13 6.69 8.67 -0.44
N LEU A 14 7.79 7.94 -0.29
CA LEU A 14 8.35 7.10 -1.36
C LEU A 14 7.35 6.01 -1.79
N GLY A 15 6.68 5.35 -0.84
CA GLY A 15 5.61 4.38 -1.13
C GLY A 15 4.40 5.01 -1.83
N LEU A 16 3.98 6.21 -1.41
CA LEU A 16 2.89 6.97 -2.03
C LEU A 16 3.20 7.35 -3.49
N GLY A 17 4.49 7.38 -3.86
CA GLY A 17 4.95 7.58 -5.23
C GLY A 17 4.39 6.58 -6.25
N ILE A 18 3.75 5.49 -5.81
CA ILE A 18 3.01 4.56 -6.69
C ILE A 18 1.90 5.27 -7.49
N LEU A 19 1.37 6.40 -6.98
CA LEU A 19 0.40 7.25 -7.67
C LEU A 19 0.98 7.93 -8.92
N SER A 20 2.30 7.93 -9.10
CA SER A 20 2.94 8.33 -10.37
C SER A 20 2.42 7.52 -11.57
N TYR A 21 1.83 6.34 -11.34
CA TYR A 21 1.08 5.60 -12.35
C TYR A 21 0.10 6.49 -13.12
N TYR A 22 -0.68 7.36 -12.45
CA TYR A 22 -1.63 8.24 -13.11
C TYR A 22 -0.97 9.27 -14.01
N ILE A 23 0.18 9.78 -13.60
CA ILE A 23 0.96 10.74 -14.38
C ILE A 23 1.51 10.04 -15.63
N VAL A 24 2.08 8.85 -15.48
CA VAL A 24 2.61 8.05 -16.59
C VAL A 24 1.48 7.64 -17.54
N ALA A 25 0.33 7.21 -17.02
CA ALA A 25 -0.83 6.85 -17.82
C ALA A 25 -1.35 8.05 -18.65
N CYS A 26 -1.45 9.24 -18.01
CA CYS A 26 -1.87 10.46 -18.68
C CYS A 26 -0.85 10.94 -19.74
N ALA A 27 0.44 10.91 -19.42
CA ALA A 27 1.51 11.31 -20.35
C ALA A 27 1.64 10.33 -21.54
N SER A 28 1.41 9.04 -21.31
CA SER A 28 1.44 8.01 -22.37
C SER A 28 0.23 8.10 -23.30
N TRP A 29 -0.88 8.64 -22.81
CA TRP A 29 -2.05 8.96 -23.64
C TRP A 29 -1.76 10.11 -24.62
N SER A 30 -1.08 11.17 -24.16
CA SER A 30 -0.81 12.36 -24.99
C SER A 30 0.31 12.18 -26.01
N SER A 31 1.28 11.28 -25.76
CA SER A 31 2.49 11.11 -26.57
C SER A 31 2.37 10.10 -27.71
N GLY A 32 1.20 9.48 -27.91
CA GLY A 32 0.98 8.54 -29.02
C GLY A 32 1.77 7.22 -28.89
N LEU A 33 2.36 6.93 -27.72
CA LEU A 33 3.04 5.67 -27.40
C LEU A 33 2.02 4.54 -27.17
N GLY A 34 1.25 4.21 -28.21
CA GLY A 34 0.09 3.33 -28.14
C GLY A 34 0.37 1.95 -27.54
N VAL A 35 1.54 1.38 -27.80
CA VAL A 35 1.91 0.05 -27.27
C VAL A 35 2.16 0.10 -25.76
N VAL A 36 2.87 1.12 -25.26
CA VAL A 36 3.21 1.27 -23.84
C VAL A 36 1.97 1.65 -23.03
N SER A 37 1.15 2.57 -23.56
CA SER A 37 -0.09 2.98 -22.90
C SER A 37 -1.09 1.83 -22.80
N GLN A 38 -1.25 1.03 -23.85
CA GLN A 38 -2.08 -0.18 -23.82
C GLN A 38 -1.53 -1.22 -22.83
N TRP A 39 -0.21 -1.45 -22.83
CA TRP A 39 0.41 -2.40 -21.91
C TRP A 39 0.19 -2.04 -20.44
N LEU A 40 0.37 -0.76 -20.09
CA LEU A 40 0.17 -0.25 -18.73
C LEU A 40 -1.31 -0.30 -18.33
N ALA A 41 -2.23 0.03 -19.25
CA ALA A 41 -3.67 -0.04 -19.00
C ALA A 41 -4.15 -1.48 -18.73
N ILE A 42 -3.58 -2.47 -19.42
CA ILE A 42 -3.95 -3.89 -19.23
C ILE A 42 -3.36 -4.45 -17.93
N ARG A 43 -2.21 -3.94 -17.47
CA ARG A 43 -1.47 -4.47 -16.30
C ARG A 43 -1.03 -3.39 -15.30
N PRO A 44 -1.97 -2.66 -14.68
CA PRO A 44 -1.65 -1.70 -13.63
C PRO A 44 -0.94 -2.35 -12.44
N TRP A 45 -1.34 -3.59 -12.10
CA TRP A 45 -0.73 -4.37 -11.01
C TRP A 45 0.75 -4.65 -11.22
N ALA A 46 1.21 -4.82 -12.47
CA ALA A 46 2.60 -5.09 -12.78
C ALA A 46 3.47 -3.85 -12.54
N PHE A 47 2.95 -2.66 -12.87
CA PHE A 47 3.59 -1.39 -12.53
C PHE A 47 3.69 -1.22 -11.02
N CYS A 48 2.59 -1.45 -10.29
CA CYS A 48 2.56 -1.37 -8.83
C CYS A 48 3.59 -2.30 -8.18
N LEU A 49 3.66 -3.56 -8.64
CA LEU A 49 4.60 -4.54 -8.13
C LEU A 49 6.05 -4.15 -8.44
N ALA A 50 6.34 -3.75 -9.67
CA ALA A 50 7.68 -3.32 -10.08
C ALA A 50 8.15 -2.09 -9.30
N PHE A 51 7.27 -1.09 -9.12
CA PHE A 51 7.55 0.09 -8.32
C PHE A 51 7.83 -0.27 -6.87
N TYR A 52 6.97 -1.08 -6.25
CA TYR A 52 7.14 -1.52 -4.86
C TYR A 52 8.46 -2.26 -4.67
N VAL A 53 8.81 -3.21 -5.54
CA VAL A 53 10.07 -3.94 -5.49
C VAL A 53 11.26 -3.00 -5.66
N ALA A 54 11.22 -2.09 -6.64
CA ALA A 54 12.29 -1.13 -6.87
C ALA A 54 12.54 -0.23 -5.64
N VAL A 55 11.49 0.31 -5.04
CA VAL A 55 11.61 1.15 -3.83
C VAL A 55 12.14 0.35 -2.64
N ASN A 56 11.70 -0.90 -2.46
CA ASN A 56 12.22 -1.76 -1.38
C ASN A 56 13.69 -2.13 -1.58
N VAL A 57 14.13 -2.34 -2.82
CA VAL A 57 15.55 -2.53 -3.14
C VAL A 57 16.34 -1.27 -2.79
N ILE A 58 15.86 -0.08 -3.18
CA ILE A 58 16.51 1.19 -2.82
C ILE A 58 16.60 1.35 -1.30
N ILE A 59 15.52 1.06 -0.57
CA ILE A 59 15.50 1.12 0.90
C ILE A 59 16.52 0.14 1.51
N ALA A 60 16.62 -1.08 0.97
CA ALA A 60 17.59 -2.08 1.43
C ALA A 60 19.05 -1.66 1.17
N LEU A 61 19.30 -0.86 0.13
CA LEU A 61 20.62 -0.32 -0.18
C LEU A 61 20.98 0.89 0.69
N VAL A 62 20.00 1.75 1.01
CA VAL A 62 20.21 3.02 1.74
C VAL A 62 20.22 2.83 3.26
N PHE A 63 19.33 1.99 3.81
CA PHE A 63 19.15 1.85 5.24
C PHE A 63 19.68 0.50 5.76
N ARG A 64 20.17 0.48 7.00
CA ARG A 64 20.67 -0.73 7.68
C ARG A 64 20.11 -0.84 9.09
N GLY A 65 19.96 -2.08 9.59
CA GLY A 65 19.57 -2.35 10.98
C GLY A 65 18.12 -1.97 11.30
N ALA A 66 17.90 -1.28 12.41
CA ALA A 66 16.56 -0.90 12.89
C ALA A 66 15.86 0.11 11.94
N GLU A 67 16.62 1.02 11.32
CA GLU A 67 16.09 2.03 10.39
C GLU A 67 15.51 1.37 9.12
N TRP A 68 16.09 0.26 8.68
CA TRP A 68 15.57 -0.51 7.55
C TRP A 68 14.18 -1.08 7.84
N GLN A 69 13.96 -1.61 9.04
CA GLN A 69 12.65 -2.17 9.41
C GLN A 69 11.56 -1.10 9.46
N ILE A 70 11.91 0.09 9.95
CA ILE A 70 11.01 1.26 9.97
C ILE A 70 10.71 1.72 8.55
N ALA A 71 11.74 1.81 7.70
CA ALA A 71 11.60 2.25 6.32
C ALA A 71 10.73 1.31 5.47
N VAL A 72 10.96 -0.01 5.54
CA VAL A 72 10.16 -1.01 4.79
C VAL A 72 8.68 -0.95 5.19
N ARG A 73 8.39 -0.81 6.49
CA ARG A 73 7.01 -0.73 6.99
C ARG A 73 6.33 0.58 6.62
N GLY A 74 7.06 1.71 6.69
CA GLY A 74 6.60 3.00 6.19
C GLY A 74 6.28 2.97 4.70
N CYS A 75 7.16 2.36 3.90
CA CYS A 75 6.96 2.16 2.47
C CYS A 75 5.76 1.26 2.17
N PHE A 76 5.56 0.20 2.94
CA PHE A 76 4.41 -0.68 2.80
C PHE A 76 3.08 0.06 3.05
N LEU A 77 2.98 0.83 4.14
CA LEU A 77 1.77 1.63 4.42
C LEU A 77 1.52 2.71 3.37
N GLY A 78 2.57 3.40 2.92
CA GLY A 78 2.46 4.40 1.85
C GLY A 78 2.01 3.79 0.52
N SER A 79 2.55 2.63 0.17
CA SER A 79 2.15 1.89 -1.04
C SER A 79 0.72 1.38 -0.94
N ALA A 80 0.31 0.84 0.21
CA ALA A 80 -1.06 0.39 0.46
C ALA A 80 -2.06 1.55 0.42
N CYS A 81 -1.69 2.72 0.93
CA CYS A 81 -2.47 3.96 0.81
C CYS A 81 -2.64 4.36 -0.67
N GLY A 82 -1.55 4.37 -1.44
CA GLY A 82 -1.59 4.69 -2.86
C GLY A 82 -2.42 3.69 -3.68
N VAL A 83 -2.29 2.38 -3.40
CA VAL A 83 -3.15 1.34 -3.99
C VAL A 83 -4.62 1.55 -3.59
N GLY A 84 -4.91 1.92 -2.34
CA GLY A 84 -6.27 2.26 -1.90
C GLY A 84 -6.90 3.38 -2.72
N VAL A 85 -6.15 4.46 -2.96
CA VAL A 85 -6.57 5.55 -3.86
C VAL A 85 -6.77 5.04 -5.30
N MET A 86 -5.90 4.16 -5.77
CA MET A 86 -6.04 3.56 -7.10
C MET A 86 -7.32 2.72 -7.25
N VAL A 87 -7.61 1.90 -6.24
CA VAL A 87 -8.81 1.07 -6.19
C VAL A 87 -10.07 1.93 -6.07
N SER A 88 -10.04 3.02 -5.28
CA SER A 88 -11.19 3.94 -5.18
C SER A 88 -11.51 4.66 -6.49
N ALA A 89 -10.53 4.81 -7.38
CA ALA A 89 -10.73 5.46 -8.68
C ALA A 89 -11.19 4.47 -9.76
N LEU A 90 -11.39 3.19 -9.43
CA LEU A 90 -11.95 2.22 -10.37
C LEU A 90 -13.43 2.56 -10.66
N PRO A 91 -13.92 2.31 -11.89
CA PRO A 91 -15.29 2.64 -12.28
C PRO A 91 -16.38 1.84 -11.53
N ASP A 92 -16.01 0.72 -10.91
CA ASP A 92 -16.95 -0.13 -10.20
C ASP A 92 -17.10 0.34 -8.74
N GLU A 93 -18.29 0.86 -8.44
CA GLU A 93 -18.71 1.37 -7.14
C GLU A 93 -18.51 0.36 -6.01
N SER A 94 -18.54 -0.94 -6.30
CA SER A 94 -18.33 -2.01 -5.32
C SER A 94 -16.95 -1.94 -4.68
N TYR A 95 -15.94 -1.49 -5.42
CA TYR A 95 -14.57 -1.36 -4.94
C TYR A 95 -14.25 0.04 -4.39
N ASN A 96 -15.11 1.03 -4.65
CA ASN A 96 -14.90 2.41 -4.21
C ASN A 96 -14.82 2.53 -2.68
N VAL A 97 -15.80 1.95 -1.99
CA VAL A 97 -15.86 1.92 -0.52
C VAL A 97 -14.66 1.19 0.06
N PHE A 98 -14.25 0.07 -0.55
CA PHE A 98 -13.08 -0.69 -0.13
C PHE A 98 -11.78 0.11 -0.32
N GLY A 99 -11.64 0.84 -1.43
CA GLY A 99 -10.49 1.72 -1.69
C GLY A 99 -10.35 2.82 -0.64
N TRP A 100 -11.43 3.53 -0.33
CA TRP A 100 -11.43 4.56 0.72
C TRP A 100 -11.19 3.97 2.11
N TYR A 101 -11.76 2.80 2.41
CA TYR A 101 -11.47 2.07 3.64
C TYR A 101 -9.96 1.81 3.79
N MET A 102 -9.30 1.33 2.73
CA MET A 102 -7.84 1.11 2.73
C MET A 102 -7.04 2.40 2.96
N VAL A 103 -7.47 3.52 2.38
CA VAL A 103 -6.82 4.83 2.60
C VAL A 103 -6.95 5.26 4.05
N VAL A 104 -8.15 5.22 4.63
CA VAL A 104 -8.37 5.62 6.03
C VAL A 104 -7.60 4.69 6.98
N LEU A 105 -7.64 3.38 6.73
CA LEU A 105 -6.94 2.38 7.53
C LEU A 105 -5.42 2.62 7.56
N THR A 106 -4.82 2.89 6.40
CA THR A 106 -3.37 3.10 6.28
C THR A 106 -2.93 4.44 6.86
N ILE A 107 -3.70 5.52 6.67
CA ILE A 107 -3.43 6.82 7.30
C ILE A 107 -3.55 6.72 8.83
N PHE A 108 -4.56 6.02 9.34
CA PHE A 108 -4.75 5.80 10.77
C PHE A 108 -3.52 5.12 11.40
N HIS A 109 -3.11 3.97 10.87
CA HIS A 109 -1.94 3.23 11.37
C HIS A 109 -0.64 4.02 11.22
N TYR A 110 -0.47 4.78 10.13
CA TYR A 110 0.70 5.65 9.97
C TYR A 110 0.71 6.78 11.00
N SER A 111 -0.45 7.39 11.27
CA SER A 111 -0.59 8.48 12.23
C SER A 111 -0.32 8.02 13.67
N GLU A 112 -0.71 6.81 14.03
CA GLU A 112 -0.42 6.20 15.33
C GLU A 112 1.09 6.02 15.53
N TYR A 113 1.78 5.49 14.52
CA TYR A 113 3.24 5.39 14.53
C TYR A 113 3.92 6.76 14.65
N LEU A 114 3.46 7.74 13.85
CA LEU A 114 4.05 9.08 13.84
C LEU A 114 3.85 9.82 15.17
N THR A 115 2.64 9.76 15.73
CA THR A 115 2.34 10.38 17.04
C THR A 115 3.11 9.71 18.17
N THR A 116 3.30 8.39 18.12
CA THR A 116 4.13 7.65 19.08
C THR A 116 5.61 8.03 18.97
N ALA A 117 6.12 8.18 17.75
CA ALA A 117 7.49 8.61 17.49
C ALA A 117 7.78 10.04 17.99
N ILE A 118 6.77 10.92 17.99
CA ILE A 118 6.88 12.31 18.47
C ILE A 118 6.64 12.42 19.98
N GLY A 119 5.64 11.71 20.52
CA GLY A 119 5.10 11.93 21.87
C GLY A 119 5.78 11.15 22.99
N ASN A 120 6.20 9.90 22.76
CA ASN A 120 6.87 9.11 23.80
C ASN A 120 7.90 8.13 23.22
N PRO A 121 9.13 8.61 22.95
CA PRO A 121 10.10 7.86 22.17
C PRO A 121 10.59 6.55 22.82
N LYS A 122 10.48 6.41 24.16
CA LYS A 122 11.07 5.29 24.90
C LYS A 122 10.30 3.97 24.78
N THR A 123 9.09 3.98 24.20
CA THR A 123 8.24 2.80 23.98
C THR A 123 8.11 2.42 22.50
N LEU A 124 9.06 2.85 21.65
CA LEU A 124 9.11 2.52 20.22
C LEU A 124 9.50 1.04 20.02
N SER A 125 8.56 0.14 20.29
CA SER A 125 8.59 -1.26 19.87
C SER A 125 8.05 -1.36 18.44
N LEU A 126 8.61 -2.29 17.67
CA LEU A 126 8.10 -2.75 16.38
C LEU A 126 6.65 -3.24 16.43
N ASP A 127 6.06 -3.39 17.62
CA ASP A 127 4.63 -3.69 17.83
C ASP A 127 3.70 -2.50 17.58
N SER A 128 4.23 -1.26 17.51
CA SER A 128 3.42 -0.07 17.20
C SER A 128 3.02 0.00 15.72
N TYR A 129 3.69 -0.77 14.87
CA TYR A 129 3.08 -1.25 13.63
C TYR A 129 2.29 -2.48 14.02
N LEU A 130 0.99 -2.32 14.24
CA LEU A 130 0.04 -3.42 14.53
C LEU A 130 -0.14 -4.37 13.32
N LEU A 131 0.94 -4.81 12.69
CA LEU A 131 1.01 -5.94 11.76
C LEU A 131 1.20 -7.27 12.50
N ASN A 132 1.24 -7.26 13.84
CA ASN A 132 1.65 -8.43 14.64
C ASN A 132 0.52 -9.18 15.35
N HIS A 133 -0.76 -8.85 15.12
CA HIS A 133 -1.86 -9.76 15.46
C HIS A 133 -2.48 -10.43 14.24
N SER A 134 -1.61 -11.30 13.71
CA SER A 134 -1.88 -12.49 12.93
C SER A 134 -2.03 -12.28 11.41
N LEU A 135 -0.98 -12.71 10.72
CA LEU A 135 -1.06 -13.27 9.36
C LEU A 135 -2.29 -14.19 9.21
N ALA A 136 -2.72 -14.87 10.27
CA ALA A 136 -3.92 -15.69 10.33
C ALA A 136 -5.24 -14.90 10.13
N TYR A 137 -5.37 -13.66 10.64
CA TYR A 137 -6.54 -12.81 10.37
C TYR A 137 -6.53 -12.28 8.93
N GLY A 138 -5.36 -11.92 8.40
CA GLY A 138 -5.21 -11.54 6.99
C GLY A 138 -5.56 -12.69 6.03
N ILE A 139 -5.12 -13.91 6.35
CA ILE A 139 -5.50 -15.13 5.63
C ILE A 139 -6.99 -15.43 5.81
N ALA A 140 -7.54 -15.29 7.02
CA ALA A 140 -8.97 -15.50 7.27
C ALA A 140 -9.84 -14.55 6.44
N ALA A 141 -9.51 -13.26 6.39
CA ALA A 141 -10.19 -12.27 5.57
C ALA A 141 -10.04 -12.54 4.06
N ALA A 142 -8.87 -13.00 3.61
CA ALA A 142 -8.67 -13.43 2.22
C ALA A 142 -9.47 -14.70 1.87
N THR A 143 -9.61 -15.64 2.82
CA THR A 143 -10.38 -16.89 2.62
C THR A 143 -11.88 -16.68 2.71
N SER A 144 -12.37 -15.73 3.53
CA SER A 144 -13.81 -15.47 3.64
C SER A 144 -14.41 -14.91 2.36
N TRP A 145 -13.64 -14.17 1.57
CA TRP A 145 -14.12 -13.62 0.29
C TRP A 145 -14.22 -14.70 -0.80
N HIS A 146 -13.41 -15.76 -0.71
CA HIS A 146 -13.42 -16.86 -1.66
C HIS A 146 -14.49 -17.93 -1.36
N LEU A 147 -15.14 -17.86 -0.19
CA LEU A 147 -16.13 -18.81 0.29
C LEU A 147 -17.55 -18.21 0.31
N THR A 148 -17.94 -17.47 -0.72
CA THR A 148 -19.37 -17.36 -1.05
C THR A 148 -19.78 -18.66 -1.74
N PRO A 149 -20.69 -19.48 -1.16
CA PRO A 149 -21.16 -20.68 -1.81
C PRO A 149 -21.97 -20.27 -3.04
N SER A 150 -21.44 -20.53 -4.24
CA SER A 150 -22.26 -20.70 -5.42
C SER A 150 -22.98 -22.03 -5.32
N ASN A 151 -24.06 -22.14 -4.52
CA ASN A 151 -25.10 -23.12 -4.84
C ASN A 151 -26.43 -22.86 -4.12
N GLY A 152 -27.43 -22.57 -4.94
CA GLY A 152 -28.84 -22.55 -4.54
C GLY A 152 -29.76 -22.63 -5.76
N GLY A 153 -29.32 -23.30 -6.83
CA GLY A 153 -30.16 -23.68 -7.96
C GLY A 153 -30.45 -25.17 -7.91
N GLY A 154 -31.72 -25.53 -7.69
CA GLY A 154 -32.28 -26.84 -7.98
C GLY A 154 -32.68 -27.69 -6.76
N HIS A 155 -33.98 -27.67 -6.43
CA HIS A 155 -34.91 -28.83 -6.56
C HIS A 155 -36.15 -28.62 -5.66
N ASN A 156 -37.27 -28.28 -6.31
CA ASN A 156 -38.66 -28.76 -6.15
C ASN A 156 -39.66 -27.67 -6.54
#